data_AF-A0A9E5QFA2-F1
#
_entry.id   AF-A0A9E5QFA2-F1
#
_cell.length_a   1.000
_cell.length_b   1.000
_cell.length_c   1.000
_cell.angle_alpha   90.00
_cell.angle_beta   90.00
_cell.angle_gamma   90.00
#
_symmetry.space_group_name_H-M   'P 1'
#
loop_
_entity.id
_entity.type
_entity.pdbx_description
1 polymer ?
#
loop_
_entity_poly.entity_id
_entity_poly.type
_entity_poly.pdbx_seq_one_letter_code
_entity_poly.pdbx_strand_id
1 'polypeptide(L)'
;MGSISDHLEDELLDHVFNASYTPPSTVYLALSTADPGDDAAGISEPVGNNYSRKAITFDAAASRLINQTSTVTFDQATGSWGTISHWAIYDASSGGNMMAHGSLSASKAVVSGNTPSVAAGEVDISFKTLASKGDTTNNVSDYLADELLDFAFRNQAFSEPATYLALCTADLSDSSTGATMTECANANGYARKQVNVNGGSSPTWDLSSSGNVDNTHDITFASPTGSWGTVTALVILDGGTHGAGNVLFYDNGITEQTPDNGDTVKILAGNCDISLT
;
A
#
# COMPACT_ATOMS: atom_id res chain seq x y z
N MET A 1 -12.64 -4.38 9.44
CA MET A 1 -11.79 -3.70 8.46
C MET A 1 -10.84 -2.75 9.12
N GLY A 2 -9.57 -3.13 9.08
CA GLY A 2 -8.44 -2.35 9.53
C GLY A 2 -7.62 -1.78 8.37
N SER A 3 -6.70 -0.88 8.72
CA SER A 3 -5.71 -0.26 7.84
C SER A 3 -4.29 -0.67 8.26
N ILE A 4 -3.35 -0.51 7.33
CA ILE A 4 -1.92 -0.59 7.65
C ILE A 4 -1.50 0.66 8.46
N SER A 5 -0.41 0.56 9.20
CA SER A 5 0.14 1.68 10.00
C SER A 5 1.03 2.59 9.14
N ASP A 6 1.29 3.81 9.61
CA ASP A 6 2.24 4.76 9.00
C ASP A 6 3.62 4.09 8.79
N HIS A 7 4.06 3.27 9.75
CA HIS A 7 5.32 2.55 9.65
C HIS A 7 5.32 1.57 8.48
N LEU A 8 4.26 0.78 8.32
CA LEU A 8 4.21 -0.19 7.23
C LEU A 8 4.01 0.51 5.88
N GLU A 9 3.25 1.60 5.83
CA GLU A 9 3.12 2.43 4.62
C GLU A 9 4.48 2.90 4.12
N ASP A 10 5.32 3.44 5.02
CA ASP A 10 6.67 3.90 4.67
C ASP A 10 7.56 2.76 4.19
N GLU A 11 7.59 1.62 4.89
CA GLU A 11 8.40 0.46 4.49
C GLU A 11 7.95 -0.13 3.14
N LEU A 12 6.63 -0.15 2.85
CA LEU A 12 6.11 -0.66 1.57
C LEU A 12 6.34 0.32 0.43
N LEU A 13 6.22 1.63 0.65
CA LEU A 13 6.58 2.64 -0.34
C LEU A 13 8.07 2.60 -0.65
N ASP A 14 8.93 2.52 0.37
CA ASP A 14 10.35 2.36 0.15
C ASP A 14 10.67 1.04 -0.57
N HIS A 15 9.98 -0.07 -0.27
CA HIS A 15 10.16 -1.31 -1.02
C HIS A 15 9.83 -1.17 -2.51
N VAL A 16 8.83 -0.37 -2.87
CA VAL A 16 8.43 -0.17 -4.26
C VAL A 16 9.34 0.84 -4.99
N PHE A 17 9.83 1.86 -4.29
CA PHE A 17 10.46 3.02 -4.93
C PHE A 17 11.96 3.20 -4.63
N ASN A 18 12.51 2.60 -3.57
CA ASN A 18 13.86 2.94 -3.08
C ASN A 18 14.71 1.77 -2.57
N ALA A 19 14.23 1.06 -1.56
CA ALA A 19 15.00 0.10 -0.78
C ALA A 19 14.14 -1.08 -0.37
N SER A 20 14.59 -2.28 -0.75
CA SER A 20 13.92 -3.54 -0.40
C SER A 20 13.68 -3.70 1.12
N TYR A 21 12.41 -3.63 1.53
CA TYR A 21 11.93 -4.10 2.83
C TYR A 21 12.03 -5.63 2.97
N THR A 22 12.20 -6.15 4.19
CA THR A 22 12.11 -7.59 4.50
C THR A 22 11.01 -7.81 5.54
N PRO A 23 9.85 -8.38 5.14
CA PRO A 23 8.74 -8.65 6.04
C PRO A 23 9.11 -9.63 7.16
N PRO A 24 8.46 -9.55 8.33
CA PRO A 24 8.65 -10.53 9.40
C PRO A 24 8.16 -11.92 8.96
N SER A 25 8.86 -12.97 9.39
CA SER A 25 8.45 -14.34 9.11
C SER A 25 7.21 -14.79 9.89
N THR A 26 6.82 -14.03 10.92
CA THR A 26 5.62 -14.26 11.72
C THR A 26 5.11 -12.93 12.23
N VAL A 27 3.81 -12.69 12.05
CA VAL A 27 3.11 -11.54 12.61
C VAL A 27 2.27 -11.96 13.81
N TYR A 28 1.99 -11.02 14.70
CA TYR A 28 1.35 -11.28 15.99
C TYR A 28 0.15 -10.38 16.22
N LEU A 29 -0.98 -10.98 16.58
CA LEU A 29 -2.18 -10.30 17.03
C LEU A 29 -2.01 -9.80 18.46
N ALA A 30 -2.11 -8.49 18.63
CA ALA A 30 -2.26 -7.77 19.87
C ALA A 30 -3.72 -7.30 20.05
N LEU A 31 -4.13 -7.15 21.31
CA LEU A 31 -5.41 -6.57 21.71
C LEU A 31 -5.19 -5.20 22.32
N SER A 32 -6.14 -4.29 22.16
CA SER A 32 -6.07 -2.94 22.72
C SER A 32 -7.40 -2.51 23.34
N THR A 33 -7.32 -1.74 24.42
CA THR A 33 -8.49 -1.11 25.07
C THR A 33 -8.87 0.24 24.47
N ALA A 34 -8.02 0.79 23.59
CA ALA A 34 -8.20 2.05 22.87
C ALA A 34 -7.82 1.89 21.40
N ASP A 35 -8.25 2.83 20.57
CA ASP A 35 -7.85 2.90 19.16
C ASP A 35 -6.34 3.18 19.06
N PRO A 36 -5.55 2.30 18.41
CA PRO A 36 -4.12 2.52 18.23
C PRO A 36 -3.78 3.79 17.44
N GLY A 37 -4.61 4.18 16.46
CA GLY A 37 -4.24 5.16 15.43
C GLY A 37 -3.16 4.62 14.47
N ASP A 38 -3.00 5.23 13.30
CA ASP A 38 -2.04 4.75 12.29
C ASP A 38 -0.56 4.86 12.76
N ASP A 39 -0.27 5.84 13.63
CA ASP A 39 1.05 6.07 14.26
C ASP A 39 1.32 5.21 15.51
N ALA A 40 0.36 4.35 15.88
CA ALA A 40 0.35 3.53 17.10
C ALA A 40 0.37 4.30 18.43
N ALA A 41 0.28 5.63 18.45
CA ALA A 41 0.40 6.42 19.68
C ALA A 41 -0.76 6.21 20.66
N GLY A 42 -1.92 5.77 20.15
CA GLY A 42 -3.12 5.50 20.93
C GLY A 42 -3.19 4.10 21.54
N ILE A 43 -2.24 3.22 21.22
CA ILE A 43 -2.36 1.81 21.63
C ILE A 43 -2.36 1.64 23.15
N SER A 44 -3.31 0.86 23.64
CA SER A 44 -3.46 0.53 25.06
C SER A 44 -3.54 -0.98 25.22
N GLU A 45 -2.41 -1.63 24.96
CA GLU A 45 -2.22 -3.07 25.05
C GLU A 45 -2.20 -3.55 26.52
N PRO A 46 -2.92 -4.63 26.88
CA PRO A 46 -2.89 -5.16 28.24
C PRO A 46 -1.49 -5.57 28.68
N VAL A 47 -1.19 -5.36 29.97
CA VAL A 47 0.11 -5.74 30.57
C VAL A 47 -0.12 -6.67 31.76
N GLY A 48 0.61 -7.80 31.79
CA GLY A 48 0.51 -8.80 32.86
C GLY A 48 -0.74 -9.67 32.75
N ASN A 49 -1.19 -10.26 33.86
CA ASN A 49 -2.41 -11.09 33.93
C ASN A 49 -2.50 -12.21 32.90
N ASN A 50 -1.34 -12.78 32.52
CA ASN A 50 -1.18 -13.83 31.52
C ASN A 50 -1.51 -13.41 30.07
N TYR A 51 -1.55 -12.10 29.79
CA TYR A 51 -1.67 -11.60 28.43
C TYR A 51 -0.33 -11.73 27.67
N SER A 52 -0.42 -12.22 26.43
CA SER A 52 0.67 -12.22 25.46
C SER A 52 0.08 -12.12 24.05
N ARG A 53 0.77 -11.44 23.13
CA ARG A 53 0.40 -11.44 21.71
C ARG A 53 0.44 -12.87 21.16
N LYS A 54 -0.43 -13.18 20.21
CA LYS A 54 -0.53 -14.52 19.61
C LYS A 54 -0.19 -14.46 18.14
N ALA A 55 0.58 -15.43 17.66
CA ALA A 55 0.84 -15.55 16.23
C ALA A 55 -0.49 -15.65 15.46
N ILE A 56 -0.55 -14.97 14.33
CA ILE A 56 -1.72 -14.91 13.46
C ILE A 56 -1.31 -15.20 12.03
N THR A 57 -2.19 -15.85 11.29
CA THR A 57 -1.98 -16.21 9.89
C THR A 57 -3.16 -15.75 9.06
N PHE A 58 -2.86 -15.35 7.84
CA PHE A 58 -3.82 -14.84 6.89
C PHE A 58 -3.97 -15.76 5.67
N ASP A 59 -5.13 -15.72 5.02
CA ASP A 59 -5.32 -16.29 3.69
C ASP A 59 -4.69 -15.43 2.59
N ALA A 60 -4.68 -15.94 1.36
CA ALA A 60 -4.16 -15.17 0.25
C ALA A 60 -4.96 -13.90 0.02
N ALA A 61 -4.25 -12.79 -0.16
CA ALA A 61 -4.86 -11.53 -0.50
C ALA A 61 -5.63 -11.67 -1.82
N ALA A 62 -6.81 -11.07 -1.86
CA ALA A 62 -7.61 -10.98 -3.05
C ALA A 62 -8.51 -9.76 -2.97
N SER A 63 -8.67 -9.05 -4.09
CA SER A 63 -9.55 -7.88 -4.15
C SER A 63 -9.20 -6.85 -3.08
N ARG A 64 -7.89 -6.61 -2.89
CA ARG A 64 -7.30 -5.62 -1.98
C ARG A 64 -7.51 -5.91 -0.51
N LEU A 65 -7.86 -7.15 -0.15
CA LEU A 65 -8.17 -7.56 1.21
C LEU A 65 -7.46 -8.85 1.56
N ILE A 66 -7.00 -8.94 2.81
CA ILE A 66 -6.45 -10.15 3.40
C ILE A 66 -7.16 -10.44 4.72
N ASN A 67 -7.45 -11.71 5.00
CA ASN A 67 -8.29 -12.09 6.12
C ASN A 67 -7.67 -13.18 7.01
N GLN A 68 -7.87 -13.05 8.31
CA GLN A 68 -7.58 -14.14 9.22
C GLN A 68 -8.65 -15.24 9.05
N THR A 69 -8.22 -16.47 8.77
CA THR A 69 -9.14 -17.60 8.52
C THR A 69 -9.18 -18.67 9.62
N SER A 70 -8.37 -18.53 10.67
CA SER A 70 -8.30 -19.46 11.79
C SER A 70 -8.37 -18.72 13.12
N THR A 71 -9.33 -19.10 13.98
CA THR A 71 -9.50 -18.53 15.32
C THR A 71 -8.18 -18.45 16.10
N VAL A 72 -7.86 -17.25 16.59
CA VAL A 72 -6.71 -17.02 17.47
C VAL A 72 -7.20 -17.05 18.92
N THR A 73 -6.63 -17.94 19.74
CA THR A 73 -7.00 -18.08 21.16
C THR A 73 -5.87 -17.57 22.06
N PHE A 74 -6.22 -16.69 22.99
CA PHE A 74 -5.31 -16.18 23.99
C PHE A 74 -5.27 -17.10 25.21
N ASP A 75 -4.25 -16.93 26.06
CA ASP A 75 -4.19 -17.70 27.31
C ASP A 75 -5.32 -17.27 28.26
N GLN A 76 -5.70 -18.15 29.19
CA GLN A 76 -6.70 -17.78 30.20
C GLN A 76 -6.18 -16.61 31.04
N ALA A 77 -6.98 -15.56 31.13
CA ALA A 77 -6.67 -14.38 31.90
C ALA A 77 -6.60 -14.72 33.39
N THR A 78 -5.55 -14.29 34.09
CA THR A 78 -5.43 -14.44 35.55
C THR A 78 -5.92 -13.22 36.32
N GLY A 79 -6.21 -12.12 35.61
CA GLY A 79 -6.74 -10.86 36.12
C GLY A 79 -7.48 -10.09 35.04
N SER A 80 -7.78 -8.81 35.27
CA SER A 80 -8.44 -7.96 34.28
C SER A 80 -7.48 -7.54 33.16
N TRP A 81 -7.92 -7.58 31.91
CA TRP A 81 -7.23 -6.93 30.77
C TRP A 81 -7.96 -5.64 30.32
N GLY A 82 -9.01 -5.24 31.04
CA GLY A 82 -9.87 -4.12 30.65
C GLY A 82 -10.93 -4.51 29.62
N THR A 83 -11.54 -3.49 28.99
CA THR A 83 -12.49 -3.66 27.89
C THR A 83 -11.75 -3.57 26.57
N ILE A 84 -11.50 -4.72 25.96
CA ILE A 84 -10.85 -4.82 24.67
C ILE A 84 -11.82 -4.36 23.59
N SER A 85 -11.37 -3.46 22.73
CA SER A 85 -12.18 -2.82 21.68
C SER A 85 -11.50 -2.83 20.32
N HIS A 86 -10.17 -2.95 20.28
CA HIS A 86 -9.37 -2.89 19.06
C HIS A 86 -8.36 -4.03 19.03
N TRP A 87 -7.82 -4.27 17.84
CA TRP A 87 -6.72 -5.17 17.59
C TRP A 87 -5.59 -4.43 16.86
N ALA A 88 -4.38 -4.96 16.98
CA ALA A 88 -3.23 -4.53 16.21
C ALA A 88 -2.41 -5.75 15.77
N ILE A 89 -1.73 -5.64 14.64
CA ILE A 89 -0.78 -6.63 14.14
C ILE A 89 0.62 -6.07 14.37
N TYR A 90 1.50 -6.89 14.94
CA TYR A 90 2.90 -6.54 15.19
C TYR A 90 3.84 -7.51 14.50
N ASP A 91 5.01 -7.00 14.10
CA ASP A 91 6.12 -7.78 13.53
C ASP A 91 6.86 -8.67 14.57
N ALA A 92 6.55 -8.51 15.86
CA ALA A 92 7.19 -9.24 16.96
C ALA A 92 6.21 -9.62 18.09
N SER A 93 6.53 -10.70 18.80
CA SER A 93 5.77 -11.18 19.96
C SER A 93 5.82 -10.24 21.17
N SER A 94 6.80 -9.34 21.20
CA SER A 94 7.01 -8.31 22.23
C SER A 94 7.88 -7.20 21.67
N GLY A 95 7.56 -5.94 21.98
CA GLY A 95 8.21 -4.79 21.31
C GLY A 95 7.80 -4.73 19.84
N GLY A 96 8.74 -4.47 18.94
CA GLY A 96 8.48 -4.44 17.50
C GLY A 96 7.65 -3.24 17.05
N ASN A 97 7.29 -3.24 15.77
CA ASN A 97 6.51 -2.20 15.13
C ASN A 97 5.09 -2.70 14.84
N MET A 98 4.13 -1.80 14.99
CA MET A 98 2.76 -2.07 14.55
C MET A 98 2.73 -2.03 13.03
N MET A 99 2.09 -3.03 12.43
CA MET A 99 1.97 -3.21 10.98
C MET A 99 0.57 -2.86 10.46
N ALA A 100 -0.47 -3.13 11.26
CA ALA A 100 -1.85 -2.84 10.94
C ALA A 100 -2.68 -2.77 12.21
N HIS A 101 -3.85 -2.15 12.14
CA HIS A 101 -4.78 -2.06 13.27
C HIS A 101 -6.22 -1.92 12.82
N GLY A 102 -7.14 -2.16 13.74
CA GLY A 102 -8.55 -1.97 13.48
C GLY A 102 -9.41 -2.21 14.71
N SER A 103 -10.71 -1.93 14.57
CA SER A 103 -11.70 -2.19 15.62
C SER A 103 -12.18 -3.64 15.59
N LEU A 104 -12.53 -4.16 16.77
CA LEU A 104 -13.33 -5.38 16.88
C LEU A 104 -14.80 -5.04 16.64
N SER A 105 -15.55 -5.99 16.07
CA SER A 105 -17.00 -5.90 15.87
C SER A 105 -17.77 -5.71 17.19
N ALA A 106 -17.21 -6.20 18.30
CA ALA A 106 -17.76 -6.04 19.63
C ALA A 106 -16.67 -5.94 20.70
N SER A 107 -16.75 -4.88 21.50
CA SER A 107 -15.89 -4.73 22.67
C SER A 107 -16.26 -5.72 23.77
N LYS A 108 -15.25 -6.27 24.47
CA LYS A 108 -15.43 -7.26 25.53
C LYS A 108 -14.56 -6.94 26.74
N ALA A 109 -15.18 -6.89 27.91
CA ALA A 109 -14.45 -6.89 29.18
C ALA A 109 -13.85 -8.28 29.42
N VAL A 110 -12.54 -8.33 29.62
CA VAL A 110 -11.82 -9.57 29.94
C VAL A 110 -11.42 -9.54 31.42
N VAL A 111 -11.88 -10.55 32.16
CA VAL A 111 -11.59 -10.71 33.59
C VAL A 111 -10.99 -12.10 33.86
N SER A 112 -10.51 -12.30 35.09
CA SER A 112 -9.90 -13.57 35.52
C SER A 112 -10.81 -14.77 35.22
N GLY A 113 -10.23 -15.84 34.68
CA GLY A 113 -10.93 -17.05 34.26
C GLY A 113 -11.51 -17.03 32.84
N ASN A 114 -11.54 -15.87 32.16
CA ASN A 114 -11.90 -15.81 30.75
C ASN A 114 -10.76 -16.32 29.87
N THR A 115 -11.09 -16.96 28.75
CA THR A 115 -10.15 -17.36 27.70
C THR A 115 -10.58 -16.68 26.40
N PRO A 116 -10.07 -15.48 26.11
CA PRO A 116 -10.48 -14.73 24.93
C PRO A 116 -10.05 -15.42 23.64
N SER A 117 -10.89 -15.29 22.62
CA SER A 117 -10.60 -15.76 21.27
C SER A 117 -11.11 -14.75 20.26
N VAL A 118 -10.34 -14.55 19.18
CA VAL A 118 -10.73 -13.76 18.02
C VAL A 118 -11.09 -14.73 16.91
N ALA A 119 -12.37 -14.74 16.54
CA ALA A 119 -12.91 -15.67 15.56
C ALA A 119 -12.34 -15.43 14.16
N ALA A 120 -12.45 -16.43 13.29
CA ALA A 120 -12.14 -16.25 11.88
C ALA A 120 -13.00 -15.16 11.24
N GLY A 121 -12.41 -14.35 10.38
CA GLY A 121 -13.07 -13.23 9.72
C GLY A 121 -13.17 -11.93 10.54
N GLU A 122 -12.68 -11.93 11.79
CA GLU A 122 -12.75 -10.74 12.65
C GLU A 122 -11.61 -9.74 12.39
N VAL A 123 -10.48 -10.24 11.88
CA VAL A 123 -9.30 -9.44 11.55
C VAL A 123 -9.11 -9.49 10.05
N ASP A 124 -9.43 -8.38 9.41
CA ASP A 124 -9.25 -8.14 7.99
C ASP A 124 -8.53 -6.80 7.78
N ILE A 125 -7.61 -6.77 6.81
CA ILE A 125 -6.81 -5.60 6.44
C ILE A 125 -7.03 -5.35 4.95
N SER A 126 -7.26 -4.10 4.57
CA SER A 126 -7.54 -3.76 3.18
C SER A 126 -6.92 -2.44 2.75
N PHE A 127 -6.52 -2.34 1.48
CA PHE A 127 -6.29 -1.06 0.82
C PHE A 127 -7.64 -0.47 0.37
N LYS A 128 -7.87 0.82 0.65
CA LYS A 128 -9.11 1.49 0.21
C LYS A 128 -9.20 1.49 -1.31
N THR A 129 -10.41 1.31 -1.85
CA THR A 129 -10.70 1.51 -3.28
C THR A 129 -10.93 2.99 -3.55
N LEU A 130 -10.61 3.47 -4.77
CA LEU A 130 -10.95 4.82 -5.18
C LEU A 130 -12.45 5.07 -5.09
N ALA A 131 -12.87 6.12 -4.37
CA ALA A 131 -14.29 6.41 -4.22
C ALA A 131 -14.87 7.15 -5.44
N SER A 132 -14.06 7.89 -6.19
CA SER A 132 -14.47 8.70 -7.36
C SER A 132 -13.27 9.20 -8.19
N LYS A 133 -13.52 9.66 -9.42
CA LYS A 133 -12.52 10.35 -10.25
C LYS A 133 -12.00 11.60 -9.53
N GLY A 134 -10.67 11.76 -9.44
CA GLY A 134 -10.02 12.87 -8.74
C GLY A 134 -9.88 12.66 -7.23
N ASP A 135 -10.25 11.48 -6.73
CA ASP A 135 -9.78 11.00 -5.44
C ASP A 135 -8.27 10.75 -5.54
N THR A 136 -7.51 11.43 -4.69
CA THR A 136 -6.05 11.34 -4.62
C THR A 136 -5.60 10.43 -3.47
N THR A 137 -6.54 9.78 -2.79
CA THR A 137 -6.25 8.86 -1.69
C THR A 137 -6.17 7.44 -2.21
N ASN A 138 -5.02 6.78 -1.99
CA ASN A 138 -4.81 5.35 -2.22
C ASN A 138 -5.03 4.86 -3.67
N ASN A 139 -4.33 5.45 -4.63
CA ASN A 139 -4.44 5.09 -6.06
C ASN A 139 -3.60 3.85 -6.46
N VAL A 140 -3.64 2.82 -5.63
CA VAL A 140 -2.96 1.53 -5.82
C VAL A 140 -3.83 0.62 -6.71
N SER A 141 -3.23 -0.13 -7.62
CA SER A 141 -3.96 -1.15 -8.41
C SER A 141 -4.37 -2.37 -7.57
N ASP A 142 -5.31 -3.18 -8.05
CA ASP A 142 -5.65 -4.46 -7.41
C ASP A 142 -4.43 -5.38 -7.32
N TYR A 143 -3.61 -5.40 -8.37
CA TYR A 143 -2.37 -6.17 -8.41
C TYR A 143 -1.42 -5.76 -7.29
N LEU A 144 -1.09 -4.47 -7.17
CA LEU A 144 -0.13 -4.03 -6.18
C LEU A 144 -0.69 -4.17 -4.76
N ALA A 145 -1.98 -3.89 -4.55
CA ALA A 145 -2.61 -4.07 -3.25
C ALA A 145 -2.53 -5.52 -2.77
N ASP A 146 -2.86 -6.49 -3.63
CA ASP A 146 -2.80 -7.92 -3.28
C ASP A 146 -1.36 -8.38 -3.04
N GLU A 147 -0.40 -7.97 -3.89
CA GLU A 147 1.02 -8.29 -3.72
C GLU A 147 1.61 -7.70 -2.42
N LEU A 148 1.30 -6.45 -2.08
CA LEU A 148 1.78 -5.81 -0.85
C LEU A 148 1.21 -6.47 0.41
N LEU A 149 -0.06 -6.88 0.40
CA LEU A 149 -0.68 -7.61 1.52
C LEU A 149 -0.04 -8.99 1.70
N ASP A 150 0.13 -9.74 0.60
CA ASP A 150 0.78 -11.06 0.62
C ASP A 150 2.26 -10.97 1.02
N PHE A 151 2.96 -9.93 0.57
CA PHE A 151 4.33 -9.63 0.95
C PHE A 151 4.43 -9.35 2.45
N ALA A 152 3.67 -8.37 2.96
CA ALA A 152 3.77 -7.90 4.34
C ALA A 152 3.31 -8.93 5.38
N PHE A 153 2.20 -9.65 5.12
CA PHE A 153 1.54 -10.47 6.14
C PHE A 153 1.69 -11.98 5.92
N ARG A 154 2.10 -12.41 4.72
CA ARG A 154 2.31 -13.82 4.38
C ARG A 154 3.74 -14.13 3.96
N ASN A 155 4.63 -13.14 4.00
CA ASN A 155 6.03 -13.29 3.61
C ASN A 155 6.16 -13.98 2.24
N GLN A 156 5.24 -13.65 1.31
CA GLN A 156 5.33 -14.09 -0.08
C GLN A 156 6.41 -13.29 -0.78
N ALA A 157 7.02 -13.86 -1.82
CA ALA A 157 8.10 -13.18 -2.52
C ALA A 157 7.55 -12.08 -3.43
N PHE A 158 7.80 -10.83 -3.09
CA PHE A 158 7.66 -9.67 -3.95
C PHE A 158 9.02 -8.98 -4.03
N SER A 159 9.55 -8.84 -5.23
CA SER A 159 10.85 -8.20 -5.44
C SER A 159 10.62 -6.74 -5.76
N GLU A 160 11.48 -5.87 -5.24
CA GLU A 160 11.50 -4.44 -5.55
C GLU A 160 11.41 -4.22 -7.08
N PRO A 161 10.34 -3.59 -7.58
CA PRO A 161 10.11 -3.40 -8.99
C PRO A 161 10.93 -2.23 -9.54
N ALA A 162 11.30 -2.30 -10.82
CA ALA A 162 11.72 -1.10 -11.54
C ALA A 162 10.49 -0.26 -11.88
N THR A 163 10.52 1.07 -11.67
CA THR A 163 9.34 1.92 -11.88
C THR A 163 9.42 2.72 -13.19
N TYR A 164 8.32 2.70 -13.93
CA TYR A 164 8.18 3.37 -15.22
C TYR A 164 6.90 4.19 -15.26
N LEU A 165 7.04 5.48 -15.57
CA LEU A 165 5.95 6.39 -15.76
C LEU A 165 5.42 6.33 -17.20
N ALA A 166 4.10 6.23 -17.35
CA ALA A 166 3.39 6.17 -18.62
C ALA A 166 2.22 7.17 -18.65
N LEU A 167 1.82 7.57 -19.86
CA LEU A 167 0.68 8.47 -20.09
C LEU A 167 -0.44 7.69 -20.77
N CYS A 168 -1.69 7.96 -20.39
CA CYS A 168 -2.88 7.31 -20.93
C CYS A 168 -3.88 8.30 -21.52
N THR A 169 -4.63 7.82 -22.51
CA THR A 169 -5.68 8.59 -23.19
C THR A 169 -7.10 8.21 -22.76
N ALA A 170 -7.22 7.39 -21.71
CA ALA A 170 -8.46 7.09 -21.02
C ALA A 170 -8.18 6.84 -19.53
N ASP A 171 -9.20 7.02 -18.70
CA ASP A 171 -9.16 6.72 -17.27
C ASP A 171 -8.92 5.22 -17.03
N LEU A 172 -8.15 4.92 -15.99
CA LEU A 172 -7.89 3.56 -15.51
C LEU A 172 -8.90 3.12 -14.44
N SER A 173 -8.91 1.82 -14.18
CA SER A 173 -9.57 1.19 -13.02
C SER A 173 -8.54 0.44 -12.19
N ASP A 174 -8.89 0.04 -10.97
CA ASP A 174 -7.99 -0.77 -10.11
C ASP A 174 -7.55 -2.08 -10.78
N SER A 175 -8.39 -2.65 -11.64
CA SER A 175 -8.11 -3.87 -12.41
C SER A 175 -7.27 -3.65 -13.68
N SER A 176 -6.89 -2.41 -13.99
CA SER A 176 -6.12 -2.09 -15.18
C SER A 176 -4.72 -2.71 -15.11
N THR A 177 -4.25 -3.20 -16.25
CA THR A 177 -2.91 -3.77 -16.42
C THR A 177 -2.21 -3.02 -17.54
N GLY A 178 -0.89 -3.22 -17.69
CA GLY A 178 -0.13 -2.68 -18.82
C GLY A 178 -0.68 -3.09 -20.18
N ALA A 179 -1.43 -4.20 -20.27
CA ALA A 179 -2.05 -4.69 -21.49
C ALA A 179 -3.50 -4.20 -21.70
N THR A 180 -4.19 -3.77 -20.65
CA THR A 180 -5.62 -3.39 -20.71
C THR A 180 -5.86 -1.89 -20.58
N MET A 181 -4.89 -1.12 -20.07
CA MET A 181 -4.92 0.35 -20.06
C MET A 181 -4.87 0.93 -21.48
N THR A 182 -5.44 2.12 -21.67
CA THR A 182 -5.35 2.84 -22.96
C THR A 182 -4.13 3.78 -22.94
N GLU A 183 -2.94 3.18 -22.97
CA GLU A 183 -1.66 3.89 -23.03
C GLU A 183 -1.56 4.73 -24.32
N CYS A 184 -0.89 5.89 -24.26
CA CYS A 184 -0.50 6.64 -25.45
C CYS A 184 0.18 5.69 -26.45
N ALA A 185 -0.22 5.77 -27.72
CA ALA A 185 0.29 4.87 -28.74
C ALA A 185 1.82 4.92 -28.80
N ASN A 186 2.46 3.74 -28.92
CA ASN A 186 3.91 3.61 -29.14
C ASN A 186 4.33 4.12 -30.54
N ALA A 187 4.21 5.42 -30.74
CA ALA A 187 4.43 6.15 -31.97
C ALA A 187 4.79 7.61 -31.62
N ASN A 188 5.17 8.39 -32.63
CA ASN A 188 5.38 9.84 -32.50
C ASN A 188 6.36 10.22 -31.36
N GLY A 189 7.35 9.38 -31.08
CA GLY A 189 8.36 9.61 -30.05
C GLY A 189 7.92 9.27 -28.61
N TYR A 190 6.69 8.80 -28.39
CA TYR A 190 6.25 8.36 -27.07
C TYR A 190 6.92 7.06 -26.66
N ALA A 191 7.38 7.01 -25.40
CA ALA A 191 7.80 5.81 -24.69
C ALA A 191 7.66 6.05 -23.18
N ARG A 192 7.48 4.99 -22.40
CA ARG A 192 7.49 5.06 -20.93
C ARG A 192 8.81 5.64 -20.43
N LYS A 193 8.76 6.41 -19.34
CA LYS A 193 9.92 7.03 -18.73
C LYS A 193 10.30 6.31 -17.44
N GLN A 194 11.48 5.69 -17.41
CA GLN A 194 12.01 5.12 -16.17
C GLN A 194 12.24 6.22 -15.14
N VAL A 195 11.82 5.96 -13.89
CA VAL A 195 12.17 6.74 -12.71
C VAL A 195 12.91 5.78 -11.77
N ASN A 196 14.03 6.22 -11.21
CA ASN A 196 14.93 5.35 -10.47
C ASN A 196 14.81 5.57 -8.97
N VAL A 197 15.39 4.64 -8.20
CA VAL A 197 15.56 4.79 -6.76
C VAL A 197 16.36 6.05 -6.40
N ASN A 198 16.15 6.60 -5.22
CA ASN A 198 16.94 7.73 -4.72
C ASN A 198 18.45 7.44 -4.76
N GLY A 199 19.25 8.42 -5.18
CA GLY A 199 20.69 8.27 -5.41
C GLY A 199 21.08 7.52 -6.70
N GLY A 200 20.11 7.05 -7.48
CA GLY A 200 20.29 6.48 -8.82
C GLY A 200 20.50 7.51 -9.92
N SER A 201 20.35 7.09 -11.19
CA SER A 201 20.38 8.01 -12.33
C SER A 201 19.08 8.84 -12.38
N SER A 202 19.17 10.15 -12.60
CA SER A 202 17.97 10.98 -12.70
C SER A 202 17.08 10.59 -13.91
N PRO A 203 15.74 10.67 -13.77
CA PRO A 203 15.00 11.12 -12.60
C PRO A 203 14.90 10.05 -11.51
N THR A 204 14.74 10.48 -10.26
CA THR A 204 14.67 9.60 -9.08
C THR A 204 13.48 9.94 -8.18
N TRP A 205 13.00 8.97 -7.42
CA TRP A 205 12.09 9.17 -6.28
C TRP A 205 12.86 9.72 -5.06
N ASP A 206 12.17 10.36 -4.12
CA ASP A 206 12.69 10.58 -2.77
C ASP A 206 12.43 9.36 -1.88
N LEU A 207 12.91 9.41 -0.64
CA LEU A 207 12.62 8.38 0.36
C LEU A 207 11.21 8.57 0.90
N SER A 208 10.53 7.47 1.24
CA SER A 208 9.22 7.55 1.85
C SER A 208 9.27 8.31 3.17
N SER A 209 8.25 9.12 3.40
CA SER A 209 8.01 9.75 4.70
C SER A 209 6.53 10.00 4.88
N SER A 210 5.98 9.53 5.99
CA SER A 210 4.56 9.75 6.35
C SER A 210 3.60 9.21 5.28
N GLY A 211 3.95 8.09 4.66
CA GLY A 211 3.10 7.44 3.66
C GLY A 211 3.10 8.14 2.30
N ASN A 212 4.14 8.91 1.98
CA ASN A 212 4.29 9.64 0.72
C ASN A 212 5.67 9.48 0.08
N VAL A 213 5.71 9.45 -1.25
CA VAL A 213 6.90 9.52 -2.11
C VAL A 213 6.65 10.49 -3.25
N ASP A 214 7.64 11.33 -3.55
CA ASP A 214 7.64 12.32 -4.62
C ASP A 214 8.77 12.11 -5.62
N ASN A 215 8.60 12.63 -6.83
CA ASN A 215 9.71 12.72 -7.79
C ASN A 215 10.66 13.87 -7.43
N THR A 216 11.93 13.56 -7.16
CA THR A 216 12.96 14.57 -6.79
C THR A 216 13.46 15.42 -7.97
N HIS A 217 13.18 15.01 -9.20
CA HIS A 217 13.64 15.64 -10.42
C HIS A 217 12.51 15.77 -11.43
N ASP A 218 12.62 16.73 -12.36
CA ASP A 218 11.76 16.80 -13.53
C ASP A 218 11.78 15.46 -14.28
N ILE A 219 10.61 14.82 -14.39
CA ILE A 219 10.43 13.64 -15.23
C ILE A 219 10.09 14.14 -16.64
N THR A 220 11.08 14.14 -17.52
CA THR A 220 10.93 14.61 -18.91
C THR A 220 10.81 13.44 -19.88
N PHE A 221 9.72 13.43 -20.65
CA PHE A 221 9.50 12.50 -21.76
C PHE A 221 10.25 13.00 -23.02
N ALA A 222 10.45 12.12 -23.99
CA ALA A 222 10.97 12.54 -25.30
C ALA A 222 9.98 13.50 -25.98
N SER A 223 10.49 14.48 -26.72
CA SER A 223 9.62 15.44 -27.43
C SER A 223 8.70 14.70 -28.42
N PRO A 224 7.38 14.98 -28.42
CA PRO A 224 6.48 14.43 -29.41
C PRO A 224 6.91 14.82 -30.81
N THR A 225 6.84 13.88 -31.75
CA THR A 225 7.02 14.13 -33.20
C THR A 225 5.69 14.16 -33.97
N GLY A 226 4.59 14.16 -33.23
CA GLY A 226 3.20 14.18 -33.66
C GLY A 226 2.28 13.99 -32.45
N SER A 227 0.97 14.07 -32.65
CA SER A 227 0.01 13.96 -31.55
C SER A 227 0.10 12.64 -30.78
N TRP A 228 0.02 12.72 -29.46
CA TRP A 228 -0.13 11.57 -28.55
C TRP A 228 -1.58 11.31 -28.14
N GLY A 229 -2.53 12.09 -28.66
CA GLY A 229 -3.92 12.10 -28.19
C GLY A 229 -4.12 13.01 -26.96
N THR A 230 -5.35 13.02 -26.43
CA THR A 230 -5.66 13.71 -25.18
C THR A 230 -5.25 12.81 -24.02
N VAL A 231 -4.23 13.22 -23.29
CA VAL A 231 -3.74 12.54 -22.09
C VAL A 231 -4.67 12.86 -20.93
N THR A 232 -5.27 11.84 -20.33
CA THR A 232 -6.26 11.95 -19.24
C THR A 232 -5.82 11.26 -17.95
N ALA A 233 -4.78 10.42 -18.00
CA ALA A 233 -4.27 9.75 -16.81
C ALA A 233 -2.75 9.53 -16.84
N LEU A 234 -2.17 9.47 -15.64
CA LEU A 234 -0.77 9.14 -15.35
C LEU A 234 -0.69 7.76 -14.71
N VAL A 235 0.33 6.96 -15.03
CA VAL A 235 0.43 5.58 -14.53
C VAL A 235 1.88 5.22 -14.22
N ILE A 236 2.10 4.50 -13.12
CA ILE A 236 3.38 3.88 -12.77
C ILE A 236 3.26 2.37 -12.99
N LEU A 237 4.21 1.78 -13.70
CA LEU A 237 4.28 0.35 -14.00
C LEU A 237 5.62 -0.26 -13.60
N ASP A 238 5.63 -1.59 -13.47
CA ASP A 238 6.83 -2.39 -13.17
C ASP A 238 7.70 -2.74 -14.40
N GLY A 239 7.37 -2.20 -15.57
CA GLY A 239 8.05 -2.54 -16.82
C GLY A 239 8.03 -1.44 -17.88
N GLY A 240 9.13 -1.34 -18.64
CA GLY A 240 9.30 -0.33 -19.69
C GLY A 240 8.68 -0.67 -21.05
N THR A 241 8.08 -1.85 -21.21
CA THR A 241 7.53 -2.30 -22.50
C THR A 241 6.07 -1.86 -22.65
N HIS A 242 5.77 -1.05 -23.67
CA HIS A 242 4.41 -0.62 -23.99
C HIS A 242 3.45 -1.81 -24.19
N GLY A 243 2.24 -1.72 -23.65
CA GLY A 243 1.22 -2.78 -23.76
C GLY A 243 1.49 -4.02 -22.89
N ALA A 244 2.45 -3.94 -21.96
CA ALA A 244 2.81 -5.00 -21.03
C ALA A 244 3.15 -4.43 -19.64
N GLY A 245 3.42 -5.33 -18.68
CA GLY A 245 3.70 -4.98 -17.29
C GLY A 245 2.45 -4.86 -16.42
N ASN A 246 2.65 -4.75 -15.12
CA ASN A 246 1.60 -4.55 -14.15
C ASN A 246 1.50 -3.06 -13.80
N VAL A 247 0.27 -2.58 -13.59
CA VAL A 247 0.04 -1.23 -13.06
C VAL A 247 0.32 -1.29 -11.56
N LEU A 248 1.10 -0.34 -11.06
CA LEU A 248 1.42 -0.19 -9.65
C LEU A 248 0.52 0.89 -9.04
N PHE A 249 0.63 2.10 -9.58
CA PHE A 249 -0.15 3.27 -9.19
C PHE A 249 -0.70 3.99 -10.42
N TYR A 250 -1.77 4.75 -10.28
CA TYR A 250 -2.30 5.57 -11.35
C TYR A 250 -2.97 6.85 -10.84
N ASP A 251 -3.17 7.84 -11.71
CA ASP A 251 -3.93 9.04 -11.39
C ASP A 251 -4.79 9.44 -12.59
N ASN A 252 -6.11 9.42 -12.39
CA ASN A 252 -7.11 9.86 -13.38
C ASN A 252 -7.51 11.34 -13.17
N GLY A 253 -6.96 11.99 -12.15
CA GLY A 253 -7.26 13.36 -11.73
C GLY A 253 -6.38 14.44 -12.38
N ILE A 254 -5.48 14.07 -13.30
CA ILE A 254 -4.61 15.04 -13.96
C ILE A 254 -5.42 16.04 -14.82
N THR A 255 -4.86 17.23 -15.00
CA THR A 255 -5.41 18.17 -15.99
C THR A 255 -5.12 17.66 -17.39
N GLU A 256 -6.16 17.42 -18.19
CA GLU A 256 -6.03 16.90 -19.55
C GLU A 256 -5.07 17.75 -20.40
N GLN A 257 -4.17 17.07 -21.10
CA GLN A 257 -3.20 17.71 -22.01
C GLN A 257 -3.31 17.08 -23.40
N THR A 258 -2.98 17.83 -24.44
CA THR A 258 -2.93 17.33 -25.83
C THR A 258 -1.53 17.51 -26.41
N PRO A 259 -0.53 16.72 -26.01
CA PRO A 259 0.82 16.84 -26.54
C PRO A 259 0.87 16.65 -28.06
N ASP A 260 1.55 17.57 -28.75
CA ASP A 260 1.76 17.53 -30.19
C ASP A 260 3.20 17.90 -30.57
N ASN A 261 3.50 17.84 -31.86
CA ASN A 261 4.84 17.97 -32.40
C ASN A 261 5.58 19.24 -31.93
N GLY A 262 6.71 19.04 -31.25
CA GLY A 262 7.56 20.11 -30.75
C GLY A 262 7.26 20.56 -29.31
N ASP A 263 6.24 20.01 -28.66
CA ASP A 263 5.95 20.27 -27.27
C ASP A 263 7.02 19.69 -26.33
N THR A 264 7.07 20.24 -25.12
CA THR A 264 7.85 19.66 -24.01
C THR A 264 6.89 19.06 -23.00
N VAL A 265 6.95 17.73 -22.85
CA VAL A 265 6.14 17.01 -21.86
C VAL A 265 7.00 16.66 -20.67
N LYS A 266 6.68 17.22 -19.51
CA LYS A 266 7.37 16.96 -18.26
C LYS A 266 6.42 17.02 -17.06
N ILE A 267 6.77 16.29 -16.01
CA ILE A 267 6.26 16.49 -14.66
C ILE A 267 7.39 17.12 -13.86
N LEU A 268 7.11 18.25 -13.21
CA LEU A 268 8.12 18.96 -12.42
C LEU A 268 8.46 18.16 -11.16
N ALA A 269 9.65 18.39 -10.60
CA ALA A 269 10.00 17.85 -9.28
C ALA A 269 8.92 18.19 -8.23
N GLY A 270 8.50 17.19 -7.45
CA GLY A 270 7.45 17.31 -6.41
C GLY A 270 6.02 17.41 -6.93
N ASN A 271 5.78 17.07 -8.21
CA ASN A 271 4.43 17.10 -8.81
C ASN A 271 3.90 15.71 -9.16
N CYS A 272 4.61 14.64 -8.78
CA CYS A 272 4.16 13.26 -8.86
C CYS A 272 4.20 12.67 -7.44
N ASP A 273 3.16 12.97 -6.67
CA ASP A 273 2.97 12.47 -5.31
C ASP A 273 2.30 11.10 -5.36
N ILE A 274 2.91 10.12 -4.70
CA ILE A 274 2.37 8.79 -4.49
C ILE A 274 2.14 8.60 -3.00
N SER A 275 0.92 8.18 -2.64
CA SER A 275 0.55 7.92 -1.25
C SER A 275 -0.18 6.58 -1.06
N LEU A 276 0.03 5.97 0.11
CA LEU A 276 -0.73 4.82 0.59
C LEU A 276 -1.80 5.17 1.65
N THR A 277 -1.87 6.44 2.07
CA THR A 277 -2.78 6.94 3.12
C THR A 277 -4.27 7.02 2.69
#